data_AF-A0A0C3KHS2-F1
#
_entry.id   AF-A0A0C3KHS2-F1
#
_cell.length_a   1.000
_cell.length_b   1.000
_cell.length_c   1.000
_cell.angle_alpha   90.00
_cell.angle_beta   90.00
_cell.angle_gamma   90.00
#
_symmetry.space_group_name_H-M   'P 1'
#
loop_
_entity.id
_entity.type
_entity.pdbx_description
1 polymer ?
#
loop_
_entity_poly.entity_id
_entity_poly.type
_entity_poly.pdbx_seq_one_letter_code
_entity_poly.pdbx_strand_id
1 'polypeptide(L)'
;MTSLPAPTPPLPSQSMTIFSSPSSTMMHNVLLLEFCTKYWLSAHTQEKLEKLDYIPGNKVVESLSEADWKDSRLSVLTSHSFLAVHRKFCEAICAGTWE
;
A
#
# COMPACT_ATOMS: atom_id res chain seq x y z
N MET A 1 -34.80 -39.53 -39.28
CA MET A 1 -34.98 -38.47 -38.28
C MET A 1 -33.70 -38.42 -37.47
N THR A 2 -32.86 -37.38 -37.63
CA THR A 2 -31.66 -37.22 -36.80
C THR A 2 -31.48 -35.74 -36.49
N SER A 3 -31.61 -35.41 -35.21
CA SER A 3 -31.71 -34.06 -34.66
C SER A 3 -30.36 -33.35 -34.55
N LEU A 4 -30.37 -32.03 -34.72
CA LEU A 4 -29.23 -31.11 -34.57
C LEU A 4 -29.00 -30.76 -33.09
N PRO A 5 -27.76 -30.68 -32.58
CA PRO A 5 -27.50 -30.22 -31.21
C PRO A 5 -27.54 -28.70 -31.09
N ALA A 6 -28.09 -28.21 -29.98
CA ALA A 6 -28.38 -26.82 -29.67
C ALA A 6 -27.12 -26.02 -29.22
N PRO A 7 -27.12 -24.68 -29.37
CA PRO A 7 -25.99 -23.83 -28.97
C PRO A 7 -25.92 -23.62 -27.45
N THR A 8 -24.71 -23.77 -26.90
CA THR A 8 -24.39 -23.55 -25.48
C THR A 8 -24.35 -22.05 -25.15
N PRO A 9 -24.95 -21.58 -24.04
CA PRO A 9 -24.84 -20.19 -23.62
C PRO A 9 -23.42 -19.87 -23.07
N PRO A 10 -22.92 -18.63 -23.23
CA PRO A 10 -21.62 -18.25 -22.69
C PRO A 10 -21.69 -18.13 -21.17
N LEU A 11 -20.72 -18.75 -20.50
CA LEU A 11 -20.47 -18.61 -19.07
C LEU A 11 -20.15 -17.13 -18.73
N PRO A 12 -20.77 -16.51 -17.72
CA PRO A 12 -20.35 -15.19 -17.28
C PRO A 12 -18.94 -15.29 -16.70
N SER A 13 -17.98 -14.65 -17.38
CA SER A 13 -16.63 -14.41 -16.88
C SER A 13 -16.74 -13.70 -15.54
N GLN A 14 -16.50 -14.45 -14.47
CA GLN A 14 -16.35 -13.90 -13.14
C GLN A 14 -15.12 -13.01 -13.18
N SER A 15 -15.35 -11.70 -13.21
CA SER A 15 -14.34 -10.69 -12.94
C SER A 15 -13.69 -11.07 -11.62
N MET A 16 -12.47 -11.62 -11.69
CA MET A 16 -11.64 -11.83 -10.53
C MET A 16 -11.36 -10.45 -9.95
N THR A 17 -12.15 -10.04 -8.98
CA THR A 17 -11.74 -9.01 -8.03
C THR A 17 -10.50 -9.59 -7.36
N ILE A 18 -9.34 -9.18 -7.87
CA ILE A 18 -8.04 -9.39 -7.22
C ILE A 18 -8.13 -8.61 -5.91
N PHE A 19 -8.74 -9.22 -4.91
CA PHE A 19 -8.60 -8.79 -3.54
C PHE A 19 -7.16 -9.07 -3.18
N SER A 20 -6.33 -8.04 -3.35
CA SER A 20 -4.92 -8.08 -2.97
C SER A 20 -4.89 -8.40 -1.49
N SER A 21 -4.53 -9.64 -1.15
CA SER A 21 -4.46 -10.08 0.23
C SER A 21 -3.46 -9.18 0.98
N PRO A 22 -3.78 -8.71 2.19
CA PRO A 22 -2.87 -7.86 2.97
C PRO A 22 -1.52 -8.54 3.26
N SER A 23 -1.43 -9.86 3.10
CA SER A 23 -0.21 -10.65 3.37
C SER A 23 0.94 -10.44 2.40
N SER A 24 0.72 -10.01 1.13
CA SER A 24 1.85 -9.91 0.18
C SER A 24 2.76 -8.71 0.44
N THR A 25 2.25 -7.62 1.00
CA THR A 25 3.08 -6.44 1.37
C THR A 25 3.76 -6.61 2.73
N MET A 26 3.30 -7.57 3.54
CA MET A 26 3.77 -7.85 4.90
C MET A 26 4.88 -8.92 4.96
N MET A 27 5.43 -9.36 3.82
CA MET A 27 6.53 -10.34 3.81
C MET A 27 7.92 -9.71 3.92
N HIS A 28 8.06 -8.41 3.66
CA HIS A 28 9.31 -7.70 3.89
C HIS A 28 9.24 -7.02 5.26
N ASN A 29 10.03 -7.52 6.22
CA ASN A 29 10.22 -6.90 7.54
C ASN A 29 11.06 -5.62 7.38
N VAL A 30 10.56 -4.65 6.61
CA VAL A 30 11.26 -3.39 6.36
C VAL A 30 11.15 -2.53 7.60
N LEU A 31 12.29 -2.28 8.24
CA LEU A 31 12.37 -1.38 9.38
C LEU A 31 12.04 0.05 8.93
N LEU A 32 11.39 0.82 9.80
CA LEU A 32 11.11 2.24 9.54
C LEU A 32 12.39 3.00 9.18
N LEU A 33 13.50 2.68 9.83
CA LEU A 33 14.82 3.27 9.55
C LEU A 33 15.30 3.00 8.12
N GLU A 34 15.14 1.76 7.61
CA GLU A 34 15.52 1.39 6.25
C GLU A 34 14.66 2.14 5.22
N PHE A 35 13.36 2.19 5.46
CA PHE A 35 12.42 2.96 4.63
C PHE A 35 12.79 4.45 4.60
N CYS A 36 13.00 5.06 5.77
CA CYS A 36 13.38 6.47 5.87
C CYS A 36 14.73 6.74 5.19
N THR A 37 15.69 5.82 5.29
CA THR A 37 17.02 5.95 4.67
C THR A 37 16.94 5.87 3.15
N LYS A 38 16.23 4.87 2.59
CA LYS A 38 16.09 4.68 1.13
C LYS A 38 15.38 5.86 0.45
N TYR A 39 14.46 6.52 1.14
CA TYR A 39 13.69 7.65 0.60
C TYR A 39 14.12 9.03 1.10
N TRP A 40 15.25 9.10 1.83
CA TRP A 40 15.79 10.34 2.41
C TRP A 40 14.75 11.14 3.20
N LEU A 41 13.93 10.44 4.00
CA LEU A 41 13.02 11.08 4.92
C LEU A 41 13.83 11.69 6.07
N SER A 42 13.45 12.91 6.47
CA SER A 42 14.12 13.59 7.58
C SER A 42 13.98 12.80 8.88
N ALA A 43 14.98 12.87 9.77
CA ALA A 43 14.92 12.26 11.09
C ALA A 43 13.69 12.73 11.90
N HIS A 44 13.28 13.98 11.70
CA HIS A 44 12.07 14.54 12.28
C HIS A 44 10.78 13.94 11.73
N THR A 45 10.76 13.50 10.46
CA THR A 45 9.64 12.73 9.89
C THR A 45 9.64 11.32 10.47
N GLN A 46 10.81 10.69 10.59
CA GLN A 46 10.95 9.35 11.16
C GLN A 46 10.42 9.28 12.60
N GLU A 47 10.83 10.20 13.48
CA GLU A 47 10.38 10.25 14.88
C GLU A 47 8.84 10.34 14.97
N LYS A 48 8.21 11.11 14.08
CA LYS A 48 6.75 11.25 14.06
C LYS A 48 6.03 10.02 13.53
N LEU A 49 6.61 9.35 12.54
CA LEU A 49 6.10 8.08 12.04
C LEU A 49 6.23 6.99 13.11
N GLU A 50 7.33 6.96 13.86
CA GLU A 50 7.50 6.06 15.00
C GLU A 50 6.45 6.31 16.09
N LYS A 51 6.17 7.57 16.40
CA LYS A 51 5.10 7.95 17.35
C LYS A 51 3.70 7.55 16.87
N LEU A 52 3.50 7.47 15.55
CA LEU A 52 2.27 6.98 14.93
C LEU A 52 2.20 5.45 14.86
N ASP A 53 3.19 4.74 15.41
CA ASP A 53 3.35 3.28 15.26
C ASP A 53 3.31 2.86 13.78
N TYR A 54 3.87 3.71 12.91
CA TYR A 54 3.85 3.46 11.48
C TYR A 54 4.76 2.29 11.12
N ILE A 55 4.19 1.34 10.38
CA ILE A 55 4.89 0.18 9.83
C ILE A 55 4.95 0.34 8.30
N PRO A 56 6.15 0.30 7.67
CA PRO A 56 6.27 0.33 6.22
C PRO A 56 5.39 -0.74 5.54
N GLY A 57 4.59 -0.31 4.56
CA GLY A 57 3.64 -1.19 3.85
C GLY A 57 2.24 -1.22 4.48
N ASN A 58 2.06 -0.67 5.68
CA ASN A 58 0.74 -0.52 6.28
C ASN A 58 -0.03 0.62 5.59
N LYS A 59 -1.08 0.26 4.85
CA LYS A 59 -1.94 1.21 4.11
C LYS A 59 -2.89 2.02 4.99
N VAL A 60 -2.95 1.79 6.31
CA VAL A 60 -3.76 2.60 7.24
C VAL A 60 -3.39 4.07 7.15
N VAL A 61 -2.11 4.40 6.88
CA VAL A 61 -1.68 5.79 6.68
C VAL A 61 -2.39 6.49 5.53
N GLU A 62 -2.81 5.76 4.49
CA GLU A 62 -3.57 6.34 3.38
C GLU A 62 -4.99 6.73 3.76
N SER A 63 -5.50 6.23 4.90
CA SER A 63 -6.83 6.51 5.42
C SER A 63 -6.83 7.53 6.58
N LEU A 64 -5.65 7.98 7.02
CA LEU A 64 -5.53 8.98 8.08
C LEU A 64 -6.03 10.34 7.59
N SER A 65 -6.86 11.00 8.41
CA SER A 65 -7.34 12.35 8.12
C SER A 65 -6.25 13.38 8.37
N GLU A 66 -6.43 14.59 7.83
CA GLU A 66 -5.54 15.72 8.13
C GLU A 66 -5.44 16.02 9.64
N ALA A 67 -6.50 15.75 10.41
CA ALA A 67 -6.49 15.91 11.86
C ALA A 67 -5.55 14.91 12.55
N ASP A 68 -5.56 13.65 12.10
CA ASP A 68 -4.67 12.60 12.62
C ASP A 68 -3.20 12.91 12.30
N TRP A 69 -2.94 13.38 11.09
CA TRP A 69 -1.61 13.85 10.71
C TRP A 69 -1.14 15.03 11.55
N LYS A 70 -2.04 15.97 11.83
CA LYS A 70 -1.70 17.14 12.65
C LYS A 70 -1.49 16.76 14.12
N ASP A 71 -2.19 15.76 14.65
CA ASP A 71 -1.98 15.24 16.01
C ASP A 71 -0.59 14.62 16.17
N SER A 72 -0.11 13.89 15.14
CA SER A 72 1.27 13.41 15.05
C SER A 72 2.32 14.53 14.89
N ARG A 73 1.87 15.79 14.84
CA ARG A 73 2.66 16.99 14.55
C ARG A 73 3.28 16.99 13.16
N LEU A 74 2.90 16.10 12.25
CA LEU A 74 3.29 16.19 10.84
C LEU A 74 2.55 17.34 10.18
N SER A 75 3.27 18.13 9.39
CA SER A 75 2.64 19.12 8.52
C SER A 75 1.91 18.40 7.39
N VAL A 76 0.80 18.96 6.92
CA VAL A 76 0.03 18.45 5.78
C VAL A 76 0.91 18.24 4.54
N LEU A 77 1.87 19.14 4.31
CA LEU A 77 2.83 18.99 3.21
C LEU A 77 3.74 17.77 3.40
N THR A 78 4.21 17.55 4.64
CA THR A 78 5.08 16.43 4.96
C THR A 78 4.32 15.10 4.89
N SER A 79 3.08 15.05 5.38
CA SER A 79 2.25 13.83 5.28
C SER A 79 1.94 13.49 3.82
N HIS A 80 1.62 14.49 3.00
CA HIS A 80 1.35 14.25 1.57
C HIS A 80 2.61 13.78 0.81
N SER A 81 3.77 14.35 1.11
CA SER A 81 5.05 13.91 0.56
C SER A 81 5.40 12.48 1.01
N PHE A 82 5.21 12.17 2.29
CA PHE A 82 5.38 10.84 2.83
C PHE A 82 4.42 9.83 2.18
N LEU A 83 3.15 10.17 1.97
CA LEU A 83 2.18 9.28 1.32
C LEU A 83 2.57 8.95 -0.13
N ALA A 84 3.09 9.93 -0.87
CA ALA A 84 3.62 9.69 -2.21
C ALA A 84 4.77 8.68 -2.18
N VAL A 85 5.69 8.80 -1.21
CA VAL A 85 6.79 7.87 -1.01
C VAL A 85 6.29 6.48 -0.60
N HIS A 86 5.34 6.41 0.35
CA HIS A 86 4.74 5.18 0.81
C HIS A 86 4.06 4.40 -0.32
N ARG A 87 3.35 5.09 -1.22
CA ARG A 87 2.75 4.45 -2.40
C ARG A 87 3.80 3.84 -3.32
N LYS A 88 4.87 4.59 -3.61
CA LYS A 88 5.99 4.09 -4.42
C LYS A 88 6.65 2.87 -3.76
N PHE A 89 6.77 2.88 -2.43
CA PHE A 89 7.24 1.74 -1.66
C PHE A 89 6.31 0.53 -1.81
N CYS A 90 5.01 0.72 -1.61
CA CYS A 90 4.03 -0.34 -1.80
C CYS A 90 4.06 -0.91 -3.22
N GLU A 91 4.20 -0.07 -4.24
CA GLU A 91 4.36 -0.50 -5.63
C GLU A 91 5.66 -1.28 -5.85
N ALA A 92 6.79 -0.81 -5.29
CA ALA A 92 8.08 -1.49 -5.40
C ALA A 92 8.09 -2.85 -4.69
N ILE A 93 7.46 -2.94 -3.51
CA ILE A 93 7.27 -4.20 -2.79
C ILE A 93 6.40 -5.17 -3.59
N CYS A 94 5.27 -4.70 -4.14
CA CYS A 94 4.41 -5.54 -4.97
C CYS A 94 5.10 -6.00 -6.27
N ALA A 95 5.99 -5.18 -6.84
CA ALA A 95 6.77 -5.51 -8.02
C ALA A 95 8.02 -6.36 -7.71
N GLY A 96 8.36 -6.57 -6.44
CA GLY A 96 9.60 -7.24 -6.02
C GLY A 96 10.87 -6.44 -6.32
N THR A 97 10.78 -5.12 -6.53
CA THR A 97 11.90 -4.25 -6.92
C THR A 97 12.50 -3.45 -5.76
N TRP A 98 12.06 -3.73 -4.52
CA TRP A 98 12.54 -3.06 -3.32
C TRP A 98 13.93 -3.51 -2.85
N GLU A 99 14.43 -4.66 -3.34
CA GLU A 99 15.69 -5.30 -2.95
C GLU A 99 16.89 -4.34 -2.81
#